data_AF-A0A6L7Y652-F1
#
_entry.id   AF-A0A6L7Y652-F1
#
_cell.length_a   1.000
_cell.length_b   1.000
_cell.length_c   1.000
_cell.angle_alpha   90.00
_cell.angle_beta   90.00
_cell.angle_gamma   90.00
#
_symmetry.space_group_name_H-M   'P 1'
#
loop_
_entity.id
_entity.type
_entity.pdbx_description
1 polymer ?
#
loop_
_entity_poly.entity_id
_entity_poly.type
_entity_poly.pdbx_seq_one_letter_code
_entity_poly.pdbx_strand_id
1 'polypeptide(L)'
;MTTTLKARYAGGVFTPLEPVDLEEGKEVTMSIDEASAADGALVSESQDESLLDMFDRLRKSVPPDAWDDMPADLVRNKKHYLYGHPRED
;
A
#
# COMPACT_ATOMS: atom_id res chain seq x y z
N MET A 1 4.24 36.01 -2.98
CA MET A 1 5.52 35.53 -2.44
C MET A 1 5.33 34.06 -2.12
N THR A 2 6.03 33.17 -2.82
CA THR A 2 6.00 31.72 -2.56
C THR A 2 7.21 31.35 -1.72
N THR A 3 6.97 30.83 -0.52
CA THR A 3 8.01 30.37 0.40
C THR A 3 8.18 28.87 0.25
N THR A 4 9.36 28.42 -0.17
CA THR A 4 9.68 27.00 -0.23
C THR A 4 10.03 26.52 1.16
N LEU A 5 9.28 25.55 1.68
CA LEU A 5 9.49 25.02 3.02
C LEU A 5 10.00 23.59 2.96
N LYS A 6 10.92 23.25 3.87
CA LYS A 6 11.43 21.88 4.00
C LYS A 6 10.64 21.14 5.07
N ALA A 7 10.16 19.96 4.72
CA ALA A 7 9.44 19.07 5.62
C ALA A 7 10.01 17.65 5.55
N ARG A 8 9.86 16.91 6.64
CA ARG A 8 10.13 15.47 6.72
C ARG A 8 8.81 14.71 6.54
N TYR A 9 8.82 13.70 5.68
CA TYR A 9 7.72 12.76 5.55
C TYR A 9 7.96 11.55 6.44
N ALA A 10 7.01 11.23 7.32
CA ALA A 10 7.04 10.01 8.12
C ALA A 10 5.61 9.53 8.41
N GLY A 11 5.31 8.27 8.10
CA GLY A 11 4.03 7.64 8.44
C GLY A 11 2.80 8.31 7.83
N GLY A 12 2.90 8.88 6.62
CA GLY A 12 1.79 9.57 5.95
C GLY A 12 1.62 11.05 6.33
N VAL A 13 2.45 11.58 7.23
CA VAL A 13 2.37 12.96 7.70
C VAL A 13 3.63 13.73 7.28
N PHE A 14 3.44 14.95 6.75
CA PHE A 14 4.52 15.89 6.49
C PHE A 14 4.71 16.80 7.71
N THR A 15 5.86 16.72 8.35
CA THR A 15 6.23 17.57 9.49
C THR A 15 7.26 18.61 9.04
N PRO A 16 6.99 19.91 9.15
CA PRO A 16 7.96 20.94 8.77
C PRO A 16 9.19 20.89 9.67
N LEU A 17 10.38 21.14 9.11
CA LEU A 17 11.63 21.19 9.88
C LEU A 17 11.81 22.52 10.62
N GLU A 18 11.24 23.58 10.07
CA GLU A 18 11.22 24.91 10.66
C GLU A 18 9.78 25.28 11.04
N PRO A 19 9.55 25.96 12.17
CA PRO A 19 8.22 26.39 12.57
C PRO A 19 7.64 27.34 11.53
N VAL A 20 6.43 27.02 11.07
CA VAL A 20 5.71 27.83 10.08
C VAL A 20 4.54 28.51 10.77
N ASP A 21 4.46 29.82 10.61
CA ASP A 21 3.35 30.61 11.12
C ASP A 21 2.30 30.76 9.99
N LEU A 22 1.34 29.83 9.97
CA LEU A 22 0.21 29.83 9.04
C LEU A 22 -1.09 29.76 9.85
N GLU A 23 -2.13 30.45 9.35
CA GLU A 23 -3.47 30.35 9.90
C GLU A 23 -4.02 28.93 9.77
N GLU A 24 -4.77 28.49 10.79
CA GLU A 24 -5.44 27.19 10.76
C GLU A 24 -6.41 27.11 9.57
N GLY A 25 -6.39 25.98 8.86
CA GLY A 25 -7.23 25.75 7.68
C GLY A 25 -6.68 26.31 6.36
N LYS A 26 -5.47 26.85 6.35
CA LYS A 26 -4.84 27.36 5.13
C LYS A 26 -4.35 26.23 4.24
N GLU A 27 -4.77 26.23 2.98
CA GLU A 27 -4.33 25.28 1.96
C GLU A 27 -2.91 25.61 1.48
N VAL A 28 -2.09 24.57 1.30
CA VAL A 28 -0.70 24.71 0.85
C VAL A 28 -0.41 23.68 -0.23
N THR A 29 0.14 24.10 -1.36
CA THR A 29 0.59 23.20 -2.43
C THR A 29 2.06 22.85 -2.22
N MET A 30 2.38 21.56 -2.21
CA MET A 30 3.75 21.06 -2.12
C MET A 30 4.22 20.54 -3.49
N SER A 31 5.42 20.95 -3.91
CA SER A 31 6.11 20.40 -5.08
C SER A 31 7.17 19.41 -4.61
N ILE A 32 7.07 18.15 -5.05
CA ILE A 32 8.02 17.09 -4.72
C ILE A 32 8.84 16.81 -5.98
N ASP A 33 10.16 16.92 -5.88
CA ASP A 33 11.07 16.53 -6.96
C ASP A 33 11.29 15.01 -6.91
N GLU A 34 10.65 14.28 -7.84
CA GLU A 34 10.75 12.81 -7.94
C GLU A 34 12.18 12.31 -8.21
N ALA A 35 13.08 13.19 -8.66
CA ALA A 35 14.49 12.84 -8.91
C ALA A 35 15.25 12.39 -7.64
N SER A 36 14.76 12.71 -6.44
CA SER A 36 15.37 12.29 -5.17
C SER A 36 14.67 11.10 -4.50
N ALA A 37 13.59 10.56 -5.09
CA ALA A 37 12.83 9.43 -4.54
C ALA A 37 13.45 8.06 -4.88
N ALA A 38 14.59 8.02 -5.58
CA ALA A 38 15.23 6.80 -6.04
C ALA A 38 15.93 5.97 -4.95
N ASP A 39 16.07 6.48 -3.72
CA ASP A 39 16.74 5.77 -2.62
C ASP A 39 15.78 5.07 -1.62
N GLY A 40 14.47 5.05 -1.90
CA GLY A 40 13.50 4.45 -1.00
C GLY A 40 12.21 4.06 -1.70
N ALA A 41 12.21 2.84 -2.24
CA ALA A 41 11.10 2.19 -2.94
C ALA A 41 9.73 2.46 -2.31
N LEU A 42 8.94 3.33 -2.94
CA LEU A 42 7.50 3.17 -3.05
C LEU A 42 7.20 3.20 -4.54
N VAL A 43 7.25 2.01 -5.14
CA VAL A 43 6.73 1.78 -6.48
C VAL A 43 5.26 2.19 -6.44
N SER A 44 4.94 3.30 -7.09
CA SER A 44 3.56 3.70 -7.33
C SER A 44 2.97 2.73 -8.37
N GLU A 45 2.58 1.54 -7.90
CA GLU A 45 1.96 0.46 -8.71
C GLU A 45 0.48 0.74 -8.99
N SER A 46 0.20 1.91 -9.55
CA SER A 46 -1.17 2.25 -9.88
C SER A 46 -1.21 3.19 -11.06
N GLN A 47 -0.82 2.67 -12.22
CA GLN A 47 -1.34 3.07 -13.51
C GLN A 47 -1.00 1.97 -14.53
N ASP A 48 -2.03 1.22 -14.95
CA ASP A 48 -2.06 0.28 -16.08
C ASP A 48 -1.54 -1.16 -15.92
N GLU A 49 -1.66 -1.78 -14.74
CA GLU A 49 -1.50 -3.25 -14.66
C GLU A 49 -2.87 -3.94 -14.82
N SER A 50 -2.99 -4.83 -15.81
CA SER A 50 -4.17 -5.69 -15.98
C SER A 50 -4.27 -6.64 -14.79
N LEU A 51 -5.50 -7.00 -14.39
CA LEU A 51 -5.71 -8.03 -13.35
C LEU A 51 -4.92 -9.32 -13.66
N LEU A 52 -4.78 -9.67 -14.94
CA LEU A 52 -3.99 -10.83 -15.37
C LEU A 52 -2.50 -10.66 -15.11
N ASP A 53 -1.95 -9.48 -15.34
CA ASP A 53 -0.53 -9.18 -15.10
C ASP A 53 -0.23 -9.22 -13.59
N MET A 54 -1.15 -8.70 -12.78
CA MET A 54 -1.08 -8.85 -11.31
C MET A 54 -1.05 -10.31 -10.89
N PHE A 55 -1.92 -11.17 -11.46
CA PHE A 55 -1.93 -12.60 -11.15
C PHE A 55 -0.64 -13.29 -11.58
N ASP A 56 -0.11 -12.97 -12.76
CA ASP A 56 1.15 -13.55 -13.24
C ASP A 56 2.34 -13.15 -12.38
N ARG A 57 2.36 -11.90 -11.90
CA ARG A 57 3.37 -11.44 -10.95
C ARG A 57 3.26 -12.17 -9.62
N LEU A 58 2.05 -12.30 -9.09
CA LEU A 58 1.79 -12.99 -7.82
C LEU A 58 2.15 -14.48 -7.91
N ARG A 59 1.90 -15.09 -9.06
CA ARG A 59 2.28 -16.48 -9.34
C ARG A 59 3.79 -16.66 -9.39
N LYS A 60 4.52 -15.69 -9.93
CA LYS A 60 5.99 -15.72 -9.99
C LYS A 60 6.65 -15.40 -8.64
N SER A 61 5.98 -14.66 -7.76
CA SER A 61 6.52 -14.30 -6.45
C SER A 61 6.36 -15.41 -5.40
N VAL A 62 5.43 -16.34 -5.61
CA VAL A 62 5.19 -17.47 -4.71
C VAL A 62 5.93 -18.71 -5.23
N PRO A 63 6.84 -19.32 -4.44
CA PRO A 63 7.52 -20.55 -4.81
C PRO A 63 6.51 -21.68 -5.12
N PRO A 64 6.78 -22.56 -6.09
CA PRO A 64 5.87 -23.66 -6.44
C PRO A 64 5.50 -24.52 -5.23
N ASP A 65 6.46 -24.77 -4.33
CA ASP A 65 6.26 -25.57 -3.11
C ASP A 65 5.31 -24.90 -2.08
N ALA A 66 5.18 -23.57 -2.11
CA ALA A 66 4.28 -22.84 -1.22
C ALA A 66 2.81 -22.92 -1.66
N TRP A 67 2.53 -23.31 -2.90
CA TRP A 67 1.18 -23.60 -3.37
C TRP A 67 0.67 -24.95 -2.86
N ASP A 68 1.57 -25.93 -2.74
CA ASP A 68 1.26 -27.26 -2.20
C ASP A 68 1.12 -27.26 -0.67
N ASP A 69 1.85 -26.37 0.01
CA ASP A 69 1.73 -26.13 1.46
C ASP A 69 0.62 -25.12 1.82
N MET A 70 -0.08 -24.58 0.82
CA MET A 70 -1.20 -23.69 1.07
C MET A 70 -2.33 -24.52 1.70
N PRO A 71 -2.86 -24.14 2.88
CA PRO A 71 -3.86 -24.94 3.55
C PRO A 71 -5.07 -25.10 2.63
N ALA A 72 -5.35 -26.35 2.24
CA ALA A 72 -6.59 -26.73 1.53
C ALA A 72 -7.85 -26.39 2.37
N ASP A 73 -7.66 -26.03 3.65
CA ASP A 73 -8.67 -25.66 4.63
C ASP A 73 -9.12 -24.19 4.55
N LEU A 74 -9.20 -23.62 3.36
CA LEU A 74 -10.06 -22.43 3.15
C LEU A 74 -11.51 -22.83 2.86
N VAL A 75 -11.83 -24.14 2.85
CA VAL A 75 -13.12 -24.65 2.40
C VAL A 75 -13.79 -25.64 3.36
N ARG A 76 -13.08 -26.23 4.34
CA ARG A 76 -13.68 -27.28 5.21
C ARG A 76 -14.92 -26.77 5.95
N ASN A 77 -14.91 -25.49 6.32
CA ASN A 77 -16.01 -24.83 7.00
C ASN A 77 -16.72 -23.78 6.12
N LYS A 78 -16.64 -23.89 4.79
CA LYS A 78 -17.27 -22.92 3.87
C LYS A 78 -18.76 -22.70 4.15
N LYS A 79 -19.48 -23.77 4.48
CA LYS A 79 -20.89 -23.71 4.86
C LYS A 79 -21.13 -22.99 6.18
N HIS A 80 -20.23 -23.14 7.14
CA HIS A 80 -20.28 -22.40 8.40
C HIS A 80 -20.11 -20.91 8.17
N TYR A 81 -19.08 -20.51 7.42
CA TYR A 81 -18.77 -19.10 7.23
C TYR A 81 -19.74 -18.37 6.30
N LEU A 82 -20.31 -19.05 5.29
CA LEU A 82 -21.23 -18.42 4.33
C LEU A 82 -22.70 -18.49 4.75
N TYR A 83 -23.09 -19.56 5.45
CA TYR A 83 -24.51 -19.85 5.71
C TYR A 83 -24.80 -20.20 7.17
N GLY A 84 -23.83 -20.10 8.08
CA GLY A 84 -24.03 -20.28 9.52
C GLY A 84 -24.20 -21.73 9.99
N HIS A 85 -23.83 -22.73 9.18
CA HIS A 85 -23.87 -24.14 9.61
C HIS A 85 -22.86 -24.44 10.73
N PRO A 86 -23.03 -25.50 11.54
CA PRO A 86 -22.00 -25.95 12.49
C PRO A 86 -20.67 -26.25 11.79
N ARG A 87 -19.54 -26.08 12.50
CA ARG A 87 -18.22 -26.42 11.96
C ARG A 87 -18.09 -27.95 11.86
N GLU A 88 -17.53 -28.42 10.75
CA GLU A 88 -17.16 -29.81 10.55
C GLU A 88 -15.75 -30.01 11.13
N ASP A 89 -15.64 -30.89 12.14
CA ASP A 89 -14.40 -31.21 12.87
C ASP A 89 -13.33 -31.91 12.02
#